data_AF-A0A2E7ENQ4-F1
#
_entry.id   AF-A0A2E7ENQ4-F1
#
_cell.length_a   1.000
_cell.length_b   1.000
_cell.length_c   1.000
_cell.angle_alpha   90.00
_cell.angle_beta   90.00
_cell.angle_gamma   90.00
#
_symmetry.space_group_name_H-M   'P 1'
#
loop_
_entity.id
_entity.type
_entity.pdbx_description
1 polymer ?
#
loop_
_entity_poly.entity_id
_entity_poly.type
_entity_poly.pdbx_seq_one_letter_code
_entity_poly.pdbx_strand_id
1 'polypeptide(L)'
;MHDKGDFDMTRLSVVLSLLFAFAFVDAGHGQEATLIFVQQPNNFDFDEQLIEHFEANYEVVPFDSTDPDVVDAADEADVVYVTESIGSGSIADAEGTIFQSLETPVIYAEAFAWDNAFLTGPVAHEDFGNTGRGEALGVSEDLDISESIYITKPDHAMAGGFSGEVTVHTEAYSVNYAWNEALGPGAEVIATADEAGEFPTLFVYEAGSELEDGSTTPGMRIGIFVGQSSSVPEIPSPIPFDILSEDGLALIGTVVEYALGNTGLPGDYNENGEIDAGDLDVLSGWMKTNDLQGDLNSDGNTNMVDRLAWISDIQQSWVGDSNFDGEFNSSDFVVVFQAGKYEVDTTAGYAEGDWSGDLRFDSGDFVTAFQGGGFEAGPLAAVAVVPEPSSMTLLLLATMAIFSRRRKR
;
A
#
# COMPACT_ATOMS: atom_id res chain seq x y z
N MET A 1 27.01 43.99 12.34
CA MET A 1 25.55 43.90 12.13
C MET A 1 25.36 43.25 10.76
N HIS A 2 25.57 41.94 10.71
CA HIS A 2 25.28 41.11 9.56
C HIS A 2 24.67 39.85 10.16
N ASP A 3 23.35 39.79 10.06
CA ASP A 3 22.55 38.67 10.46
C ASP A 3 22.58 37.69 9.27
N LYS A 4 23.11 36.50 9.50
CA LYS A 4 23.03 35.38 8.55
C LYS A 4 21.81 34.59 8.98
N GLY A 5 20.74 34.65 8.20
CA GLY A 5 19.60 33.77 8.39
C GLY A 5 20.04 32.35 8.13
N ASP A 6 20.03 31.52 9.17
CA ASP A 6 20.07 30.06 9.02
C ASP A 6 18.78 29.63 8.30
N PHE A 7 18.97 28.93 7.19
CA PHE A 7 17.90 28.30 6.43
C PHE A 7 17.67 26.93 7.07
N ASP A 8 16.56 26.78 7.79
CA ASP A 8 16.21 25.60 8.58
C ASP A 8 15.43 24.60 7.70
N MET A 9 16.14 23.63 7.12
CA MET A 9 15.58 22.55 6.27
C MET A 9 14.57 21.66 7.01
N THR A 10 14.64 21.61 8.35
CA THR A 10 13.74 20.79 9.19
C THR A 10 12.30 21.31 9.21
N ARG A 11 12.04 22.52 8.70
CA ARG A 11 10.69 23.09 8.58
C ARG A 11 10.04 22.88 7.21
N LEU A 12 10.77 22.35 6.23
CA LEU A 12 10.21 22.03 4.91
C LEU A 12 9.54 20.64 4.90
N SER A 13 10.04 19.68 5.71
CA SER A 13 9.47 18.32 5.80
C SER A 13 8.07 18.22 6.41
N VAL A 14 7.57 19.24 7.12
CA VAL A 14 6.27 19.15 7.83
C VAL A 14 5.14 19.87 7.07
N VAL A 15 5.46 20.56 5.97
CA VAL A 15 4.46 21.30 5.16
C VAL A 15 4.25 20.65 3.79
N LEU A 16 5.03 19.62 3.43
CA LEU A 16 4.90 18.91 2.15
C LEU A 16 3.96 17.69 2.19
N SER A 17 3.63 17.15 3.37
CA SER A 17 2.71 15.99 3.55
C SER A 17 1.21 16.33 3.36
N LEU A 18 0.87 17.41 2.66
CA LEU A 18 -0.51 17.91 2.60
C LEU A 18 -1.14 17.84 1.20
N LEU A 19 -0.52 17.17 0.23
CA LEU A 19 -1.00 17.10 -1.16
C LEU A 19 -0.48 15.85 -1.91
N PHE A 20 -0.39 14.70 -1.24
CA PHE A 20 -0.23 13.42 -1.95
C PHE A 20 -1.60 12.85 -2.29
N ALA A 21 -2.27 13.48 -3.24
CA ALA A 21 -3.30 12.81 -4.04
C ALA A 21 -2.56 12.22 -5.25
N PHE A 22 -2.53 10.89 -5.34
CA PHE A 22 -1.90 10.16 -6.43
C PHE A 22 -2.40 10.69 -7.78
N ALA A 23 -1.51 11.34 -8.54
CA ALA A 23 -1.79 11.73 -9.91
C ALA A 23 -1.60 10.53 -10.84
N PHE A 24 -2.64 9.72 -11.02
CA PHE A 24 -2.78 8.92 -12.24
C PHE A 24 -3.61 9.73 -13.24
N VAL A 25 -2.95 10.60 -14.02
CA VAL A 25 -3.61 11.23 -15.18
C VAL A 25 -3.44 10.33 -16.39
N ASP A 26 -4.54 9.63 -16.69
CA ASP A 26 -5.04 9.23 -18.00
C ASP A 26 -4.12 8.31 -18.84
N ALA A 27 -4.10 7.02 -18.46
CA ALA A 27 -3.84 5.93 -19.39
C ALA A 27 -5.11 5.62 -20.25
N GLY A 28 -5.63 6.62 -20.97
CA GLY A 28 -6.35 6.40 -22.22
C GLY A 28 -7.76 5.81 -22.16
N HIS A 29 -8.59 6.10 -21.15
CA HIS A 29 -10.04 5.85 -21.20
C HIS A 29 -10.83 7.16 -21.00
N GLY A 30 -11.56 7.57 -22.04
CA GLY A 30 -12.27 8.87 -22.09
C GLY A 30 -13.52 9.00 -21.21
N GLN A 31 -13.62 8.27 -20.10
CA GLN A 31 -14.57 8.43 -19.00
C GLN A 31 -13.86 8.03 -17.68
N GLU A 32 -14.09 8.79 -16.61
CA GLU A 32 -13.64 8.42 -15.25
C GLU A 32 -14.19 7.03 -14.91
N ALA A 33 -13.34 6.13 -14.41
CA ALA A 33 -13.76 4.79 -14.02
C ALA A 33 -14.83 4.87 -12.92
N THR A 34 -15.85 4.01 -12.99
CA THR A 34 -16.96 3.99 -12.05
C THR A 34 -16.74 2.94 -10.96
N LEU A 35 -16.79 3.37 -9.70
CA LEU A 35 -16.67 2.53 -8.51
C LEU A 35 -18.00 2.49 -7.75
N ILE A 36 -18.62 1.32 -7.66
CA ILE A 36 -19.78 1.11 -6.79
C ILE A 36 -19.27 0.89 -5.37
N PHE A 37 -19.57 1.84 -4.48
CA PHE A 37 -19.19 1.77 -3.08
C PHE A 37 -20.37 1.23 -2.26
N VAL A 38 -20.28 -0.01 -1.81
CA VAL A 38 -21.36 -0.71 -1.11
C VAL A 38 -21.18 -0.55 0.38
N GLN A 39 -22.13 0.10 1.06
CA GLN A 39 -22.05 0.46 2.48
C GLN A 39 -23.32 0.12 3.26
N GLN A 40 -23.24 0.15 4.60
CA GLN A 40 -24.40 -0.03 5.45
C GLN A 40 -25.30 1.22 5.46
N PRO A 41 -26.64 1.07 5.57
CA PRO A 41 -27.55 2.18 5.82
C PRO A 41 -27.12 3.02 7.03
N ASN A 42 -26.95 4.32 6.81
CA ASN A 42 -26.71 5.33 7.85
C ASN A 42 -25.37 5.24 8.59
N ASN A 43 -24.34 4.63 8.00
CA ASN A 43 -22.97 4.68 8.50
C ASN A 43 -22.17 5.64 7.63
N PHE A 44 -21.78 6.79 8.18
CA PHE A 44 -21.34 7.92 7.33
C PHE A 44 -19.91 8.37 7.60
N ASP A 45 -19.44 8.45 8.85
CA ASP A 45 -18.22 9.25 9.09
C ASP A 45 -16.94 8.67 8.47
N PHE A 46 -16.72 7.35 8.48
CA PHE A 46 -15.54 6.73 7.83
C PHE A 46 -15.76 6.55 6.33
N ASP A 47 -16.90 6.00 5.94
CA ASP A 47 -17.23 5.74 4.54
C ASP A 47 -17.31 7.01 3.70
N GLU A 48 -17.88 8.10 4.23
CA GLU A 48 -17.96 9.41 3.54
C GLU A 48 -16.56 9.94 3.24
N GLN A 49 -15.62 9.83 4.19
CA GLN A 49 -14.24 10.27 3.98
C GLN A 49 -13.47 9.36 3.01
N LEU A 50 -13.75 8.05 3.01
CA LEU A 50 -13.15 7.13 2.03
C LEU A 50 -13.72 7.35 0.63
N ILE A 51 -15.01 7.64 0.51
CA ILE A 51 -15.66 8.07 -0.74
C ILE A 51 -15.02 9.37 -1.23
N GLU A 52 -14.91 10.41 -0.38
CA GLU A 52 -14.25 11.67 -0.73
C GLU A 52 -12.80 11.46 -1.20
N HIS A 53 -12.08 10.50 -0.59
CA HIS A 53 -10.74 10.13 -1.03
C HIS A 53 -10.74 9.50 -2.44
N PHE A 54 -11.67 8.59 -2.73
CA PHE A 54 -11.80 7.95 -4.04
C PHE A 54 -12.33 8.90 -5.14
N GLU A 55 -13.22 9.84 -4.79
CA GLU A 55 -13.75 10.86 -5.71
C GLU A 55 -12.68 11.81 -6.25
N ALA A 56 -11.47 11.79 -5.69
CA ALA A 56 -10.32 12.48 -6.26
C ALA A 56 -9.90 11.90 -7.63
N ASN A 57 -10.15 10.61 -7.88
CA ASN A 57 -9.67 9.87 -9.05
C ASN A 57 -10.77 9.11 -9.82
N TYR A 58 -11.92 8.83 -9.21
CA TYR A 58 -12.96 7.97 -9.78
C TYR A 58 -14.35 8.59 -9.66
N GLU A 59 -15.28 8.14 -10.50
CA GLU A 59 -16.72 8.35 -10.28
C GLU A 59 -17.19 7.33 -9.22
N VAL A 60 -17.40 7.79 -7.99
CA VAL A 60 -17.84 6.94 -6.89
C VAL A 60 -19.36 7.02 -6.73
N VAL A 61 -20.04 5.88 -6.80
CA VAL A 61 -21.49 5.80 -6.60
C VAL A 61 -21.78 4.97 -5.35
N PRO A 62 -22.15 5.61 -4.22
CA PRO A 62 -22.47 4.88 -3.02
C PRO A 62 -23.84 4.21 -3.12
N PHE A 63 -23.90 2.93 -2.75
CA PHE A 63 -25.11 2.14 -2.62
C PHE A 63 -25.26 1.58 -1.22
N ASP A 64 -26.49 1.63 -0.71
CA ASP A 64 -26.89 0.84 0.44
C ASP A 64 -26.96 -0.63 0.03
N SER A 65 -26.43 -1.54 0.84
CA SER A 65 -26.46 -2.97 0.53
C SER A 65 -27.86 -3.57 0.39
N THR A 66 -28.88 -2.89 0.90
CA THR A 66 -30.29 -3.28 0.78
C THR A 66 -31.01 -2.63 -0.40
N ASP A 67 -30.33 -1.77 -1.16
CA ASP A 67 -30.88 -1.17 -2.37
C ASP A 67 -31.10 -2.25 -3.43
N PRO A 68 -32.32 -2.40 -3.99
CA PRO A 68 -32.61 -3.41 -4.99
C PRO A 68 -31.83 -3.24 -6.29
N ASP A 69 -31.30 -2.04 -6.57
CA ASP A 69 -30.60 -1.73 -7.81
C ASP A 69 -29.06 -1.93 -7.68
N VAL A 70 -28.53 -2.28 -6.50
CA VAL A 70 -27.09 -2.38 -6.24
C VAL A 70 -26.38 -3.41 -7.12
N VAL A 71 -27.01 -4.55 -7.39
CA VAL A 71 -26.41 -5.62 -8.21
C VAL A 71 -26.38 -5.23 -9.69
N ASP A 72 -27.45 -4.60 -10.17
CA ASP A 72 -27.52 -4.12 -11.56
C ASP A 72 -26.48 -3.00 -11.79
N ALA A 73 -26.32 -2.09 -10.82
CA ALA A 73 -25.28 -1.05 -10.89
C ALA A 73 -23.87 -1.64 -10.83
N ALA A 74 -23.65 -2.66 -10.00
CA ALA A 74 -22.37 -3.36 -9.89
C ALA A 74 -21.98 -4.12 -11.17
N ASP A 75 -22.93 -4.68 -11.92
CA ASP A 75 -22.70 -5.36 -13.20
C ASP A 75 -22.30 -4.38 -14.33
N GLU A 76 -22.70 -3.10 -14.21
CA GLU A 76 -22.39 -2.04 -15.18
C GLU A 76 -21.14 -1.21 -14.81
N ALA A 77 -20.58 -1.39 -13.61
CA ALA A 77 -19.45 -0.62 -13.12
C ALA A 77 -18.09 -1.27 -13.45
N ASP A 78 -17.02 -0.52 -13.23
CA ASP A 78 -15.66 -1.01 -13.44
C ASP A 78 -15.14 -1.77 -12.20
N VAL A 79 -15.49 -1.33 -10.99
CA VAL A 79 -15.11 -1.99 -9.72
C VAL A 79 -16.24 -1.89 -8.68
N VAL A 80 -16.39 -2.94 -7.87
CA VAL A 80 -17.22 -2.92 -6.66
C VAL A 80 -16.31 -2.89 -5.43
N TYR A 81 -16.51 -1.91 -4.55
CA TYR A 81 -15.84 -1.83 -3.25
C TYR A 81 -16.84 -2.08 -2.13
N VAL A 82 -16.69 -3.20 -1.43
CA VAL A 82 -17.48 -3.58 -0.26
C VAL A 82 -16.74 -3.10 0.98
N THR A 83 -17.21 -1.99 1.58
CA THR A 83 -16.57 -1.37 2.76
C THR A 83 -16.69 -2.24 4.01
N GLU A 84 -15.82 -2.04 5.00
CA GLU A 84 -15.90 -2.73 6.30
C GLU A 84 -17.07 -2.26 7.18
N SER A 85 -17.71 -1.15 6.81
CA SER A 85 -18.89 -0.67 7.52
C SER A 85 -20.10 -1.61 7.39
N ILE A 86 -20.08 -2.52 6.42
CA ILE A 86 -21.18 -3.42 6.10
C ILE A 86 -21.14 -4.68 6.95
N GLY A 87 -22.30 -5.14 7.44
CA GLY A 87 -22.37 -6.51 7.95
C GLY A 87 -22.48 -7.49 6.79
N SER A 88 -21.61 -8.50 6.72
CA SER A 88 -21.60 -9.50 5.63
C SER A 88 -22.96 -10.14 5.37
N GLY A 89 -23.74 -10.43 6.42
CA GLY A 89 -25.11 -10.97 6.29
C GLY A 89 -26.13 -10.04 5.60
N SER A 90 -25.77 -8.81 5.24
CA SER A 90 -26.58 -7.93 4.39
C SER A 90 -26.36 -8.14 2.90
N ILE A 91 -25.23 -8.74 2.53
CA ILE A 91 -24.85 -9.04 1.14
C ILE A 91 -24.71 -10.53 0.88
N ALA A 92 -25.00 -11.39 1.86
CA ALA A 92 -24.79 -12.82 1.76
C ALA A 92 -26.02 -13.63 2.14
N ASP A 93 -26.18 -14.76 1.46
CA ASP A 93 -27.10 -15.82 1.83
C ASP A 93 -26.43 -17.22 1.73
N ALA A 94 -27.23 -18.28 1.57
CA ALA A 94 -26.72 -19.65 1.50
C ALA A 94 -25.98 -19.98 0.19
N GLU A 95 -26.09 -19.13 -0.83
CA GLU A 95 -25.56 -19.34 -2.18
C GLU A 95 -24.30 -18.50 -2.45
N GLY A 96 -23.95 -17.61 -1.52
CA GLY A 96 -22.76 -16.77 -1.56
C GLY A 96 -23.11 -15.30 -1.33
N THR A 97 -22.26 -14.38 -1.77
CA THR A 97 -22.60 -12.96 -1.79
C THR A 97 -23.51 -12.61 -2.96
N ILE A 98 -24.24 -11.49 -2.87
CA ILE A 98 -25.02 -10.94 -3.99
C ILE A 98 -24.15 -10.55 -5.20
N PHE A 99 -22.83 -10.48 -5.02
CA PHE A 99 -21.84 -10.18 -6.05
C PHE A 99 -21.15 -11.43 -6.60
N GLN A 100 -21.50 -12.63 -6.12
CA GLN A 100 -20.78 -13.88 -6.43
C GLN A 100 -20.65 -14.13 -7.94
N SER A 101 -21.69 -13.82 -8.71
CA SER A 101 -21.75 -14.07 -10.16
C SER A 101 -21.19 -12.97 -11.06
N LEU A 102 -20.76 -11.83 -10.51
CA LEU A 102 -20.33 -10.68 -11.31
C LEU A 102 -18.98 -10.93 -12.00
N GLU A 103 -18.87 -10.61 -13.28
CA GLU A 103 -17.56 -10.51 -13.95
C GLU A 103 -16.78 -9.27 -13.48
N THR A 104 -17.49 -8.25 -12.98
CA THR A 104 -16.90 -7.07 -12.33
C THR A 104 -15.99 -7.49 -11.16
N PRO A 105 -14.78 -6.90 -11.05
CA PRO A 105 -13.92 -6.99 -9.88
C PRO A 105 -14.63 -6.59 -8.59
N VAL A 106 -14.41 -7.34 -7.51
CA VAL A 106 -14.98 -7.03 -6.19
C VAL A 106 -13.87 -7.01 -5.14
N ILE A 107 -13.75 -5.89 -4.44
CA ILE A 107 -12.85 -5.68 -3.31
C ILE A 107 -13.66 -5.79 -2.02
N TYR A 108 -13.25 -6.68 -1.12
CA TYR A 108 -13.89 -6.91 0.18
C TYR A 108 -13.01 -6.39 1.31
N ALA A 109 -13.34 -5.20 1.82
CA ALA A 109 -12.79 -4.68 3.07
C ALA A 109 -13.49 -5.27 4.31
N GLU A 110 -14.65 -5.90 4.14
CA GLU A 110 -15.32 -6.69 5.18
C GLU A 110 -14.83 -8.14 5.19
N ALA A 111 -14.05 -8.49 6.21
CA ALA A 111 -13.43 -9.80 6.36
C ALA A 111 -14.46 -10.93 6.53
N PHE A 112 -15.59 -10.65 7.16
CA PHE A 112 -16.70 -11.60 7.33
C PHE A 112 -17.53 -11.82 6.07
N ALA A 113 -17.23 -11.11 4.98
CA ALA A 113 -17.76 -11.45 3.66
C ALA A 113 -16.85 -12.43 2.91
N TRP A 114 -15.62 -12.67 3.38
CA TRP A 114 -14.67 -13.52 2.66
C TRP A 114 -15.10 -14.98 2.60
N ASP A 115 -15.65 -15.54 3.69
CA ASP A 115 -16.22 -16.89 3.66
C ASP A 115 -17.48 -16.96 2.81
N ASN A 116 -18.31 -15.92 2.87
CA ASN A 116 -19.54 -15.83 2.07
C ASN A 116 -19.23 -15.71 0.58
N ALA A 117 -18.08 -15.12 0.23
CA ALA A 117 -17.56 -15.08 -1.14
C ALA A 117 -16.74 -16.34 -1.51
N PHE A 118 -16.63 -17.31 -0.59
CA PHE A 118 -15.84 -18.53 -0.70
C PHE A 118 -14.33 -18.29 -0.89
N LEU A 119 -13.81 -17.14 -0.44
CA LEU A 119 -12.38 -16.81 -0.49
C LEU A 119 -11.60 -17.53 0.62
N THR A 120 -12.27 -17.87 1.72
CA THR A 120 -11.69 -18.56 2.89
C THR A 120 -12.62 -19.68 3.35
N GLY A 121 -12.13 -20.51 4.28
CA GLY A 121 -12.99 -21.43 5.04
C GLY A 121 -14.08 -20.69 5.86
N PRO A 122 -15.11 -21.41 6.34
CA PRO A 122 -16.33 -20.82 6.90
C PRO A 122 -16.27 -20.49 8.40
N VAL A 123 -15.16 -20.77 9.09
CA VAL A 123 -15.08 -20.66 10.54
C VAL A 123 -14.47 -19.32 10.93
N ALA A 124 -15.33 -18.35 11.25
CA ALA A 124 -14.89 -17.06 11.78
C ALA A 124 -13.95 -17.23 12.98
N HIS A 125 -12.87 -16.46 12.96
CA HIS A 125 -11.73 -16.43 13.90
C HIS A 125 -10.84 -17.67 13.92
N GLU A 126 -11.09 -18.66 13.06
CA GLU A 126 -10.16 -19.76 12.77
C GLU A 126 -9.63 -19.64 11.34
N ASP A 127 -10.52 -19.37 10.38
CA ASP A 127 -10.21 -19.27 8.96
C ASP A 127 -10.00 -17.82 8.49
N PHE A 128 -10.65 -16.85 9.15
CA PHE A 128 -10.58 -15.42 8.85
C PHE A 128 -11.05 -14.59 10.05
N GLY A 129 -10.79 -13.29 10.04
CA GLY A 129 -11.30 -12.37 11.05
C GLY A 129 -10.52 -11.07 11.06
N ASN A 130 -10.37 -10.50 12.25
CA ASN A 130 -9.64 -9.26 12.46
C ASN A 130 -8.81 -9.39 13.73
N THR A 131 -7.61 -8.83 13.73
CA THR A 131 -6.72 -8.87 14.90
C THR A 131 -7.33 -8.13 16.11
N GLY A 132 -6.89 -8.48 17.32
CA GLY A 132 -7.34 -7.86 18.58
C GLY A 132 -8.66 -8.39 19.16
N ARG A 133 -9.20 -9.51 18.67
CA ARG A 133 -10.54 -10.01 19.04
C ARG A 133 -10.58 -11.27 19.90
N GLY A 134 -9.47 -11.95 20.08
CA GLY A 134 -9.37 -13.26 20.71
C GLY A 134 -9.68 -13.28 22.20
N GLU A 135 -9.35 -12.23 22.97
CA GLU A 135 -9.80 -12.17 24.39
C GLU A 135 -11.32 -12.04 24.51
N ALA A 136 -11.96 -11.29 23.61
CA ALA A 136 -13.41 -11.07 23.62
C ALA A 136 -14.20 -12.32 23.18
N LEU A 137 -13.59 -13.17 22.36
CA LEU A 137 -14.23 -14.33 21.75
C LEU A 137 -13.75 -15.69 22.30
N GLY A 138 -12.76 -15.68 23.20
CA GLY A 138 -12.24 -16.90 23.84
C GLY A 138 -11.37 -17.75 22.92
N VAL A 139 -10.77 -17.15 21.88
CA VAL A 139 -9.83 -17.77 20.94
C VAL A 139 -8.44 -17.79 21.60
N SER A 140 -7.71 -18.90 21.48
CA SER A 140 -6.48 -19.13 22.25
C SER A 140 -5.21 -18.48 21.67
N GLU A 141 -5.24 -18.14 20.39
CA GLU A 141 -4.18 -17.48 19.64
C GLU A 141 -4.86 -16.32 18.92
N ASP A 142 -4.59 -15.10 19.38
CA ASP A 142 -5.06 -13.87 18.75
C ASP A 142 -3.83 -13.16 18.23
N LEU A 143 -3.90 -12.69 17.00
CA LEU A 143 -2.96 -11.68 16.56
C LEU A 143 -3.28 -10.38 17.29
N ASP A 144 -2.26 -9.76 17.86
CA ASP A 144 -2.38 -8.43 18.44
C ASP A 144 -2.72 -7.39 17.35
N ILE A 145 -3.35 -6.29 17.77
CA ILE A 145 -3.49 -5.10 16.92
C ILE A 145 -2.12 -4.55 16.52
N SER A 146 -2.03 -3.94 15.33
CA SER A 146 -0.79 -3.50 14.71
C SER A 146 -0.98 -2.19 13.94
N GLU A 147 0.11 -1.43 13.82
CA GLU A 147 0.22 -0.28 12.91
C GLU A 147 0.56 -0.72 11.48
N SER A 148 1.11 -1.92 11.33
CA SER A 148 1.79 -2.37 10.11
C SER A 148 1.26 -3.70 9.59
N ILE A 149 1.46 -3.91 8.29
CA ILE A 149 1.38 -5.21 7.59
C ILE A 149 2.73 -5.51 6.92
N TYR A 150 2.88 -6.70 6.35
CA TYR A 150 4.10 -7.16 5.70
C TYR A 150 3.85 -7.53 4.24
N ILE A 151 4.47 -6.82 3.31
CA ILE A 151 4.43 -7.14 1.88
C ILE A 151 5.34 -8.34 1.60
N THR A 152 4.74 -9.41 1.09
CA THR A 152 5.40 -10.68 0.76
C THR A 152 5.69 -10.83 -0.74
N LYS A 153 5.02 -10.04 -1.59
CA LYS A 153 5.24 -9.98 -3.04
C LYS A 153 5.42 -8.53 -3.51
N PRO A 154 6.61 -7.93 -3.31
CA PRO A 154 6.85 -6.53 -3.67
C PRO A 154 6.76 -6.26 -5.17
N ASP A 155 7.03 -7.27 -6.01
CA ASP A 155 6.96 -7.14 -7.47
C ASP A 155 5.50 -7.21 -8.01
N HIS A 156 4.51 -7.47 -7.15
CA HIS A 156 3.11 -7.53 -7.56
C HIS A 156 2.53 -6.11 -7.67
N ALA A 157 1.74 -5.82 -8.71
CA ALA A 157 1.19 -4.47 -8.94
C ALA A 157 0.40 -3.89 -7.75
N MET A 158 -0.42 -4.71 -7.07
CA MET A 158 -1.08 -4.29 -5.82
C MET A 158 -0.13 -3.89 -4.68
N ALA A 159 1.13 -4.35 -4.66
CA ALA A 159 2.10 -3.90 -3.69
C ALA A 159 2.51 -2.44 -3.92
N GLY A 160 2.27 -1.88 -5.10
CA GLY A 160 2.43 -0.44 -5.34
C GLY A 160 3.87 0.08 -5.15
N GLY A 161 4.88 -0.78 -5.29
CA GLY A 161 6.28 -0.46 -4.98
C GLY A 161 6.66 -0.63 -3.50
N PHE A 162 5.70 -0.85 -2.60
CA PHE A 162 5.99 -1.14 -1.20
C PHE A 162 6.64 -2.53 -1.03
N SER A 163 7.48 -2.66 -0.01
CA SER A 163 8.13 -3.92 0.36
C SER A 163 8.37 -4.01 1.86
N GLY A 164 8.45 -5.24 2.40
CA GLY A 164 8.72 -5.45 3.82
C GLY A 164 7.58 -4.97 4.73
N GLU A 165 7.92 -4.43 5.90
CA GLU A 165 6.94 -3.88 6.85
C GLU A 165 6.46 -2.50 6.38
N VAL A 166 5.15 -2.33 6.27
CA VAL A 166 4.49 -1.09 5.82
C VAL A 166 3.52 -0.64 6.90
N THR A 167 3.70 0.58 7.41
CA THR A 167 2.80 1.20 8.39
C THR A 167 1.53 1.66 7.70
N VAL A 168 0.45 0.90 7.84
CA VAL A 168 -0.85 1.19 7.20
C VAL A 168 -1.84 1.89 8.13
N HIS A 169 -1.55 1.93 9.43
CA HIS A 169 -2.33 2.66 10.43
C HIS A 169 -1.46 3.63 11.23
N THR A 170 -2.04 4.75 11.67
CA THR A 170 -1.33 5.81 12.42
C THR A 170 -1.15 5.51 13.90
N GLU A 171 -1.89 4.55 14.43
CA GLU A 171 -1.72 3.92 15.74
C GLU A 171 -2.18 2.46 15.68
N ALA A 172 -1.81 1.65 16.68
CA ALA A 172 -2.11 0.21 16.68
C ALA A 172 -3.61 -0.04 16.51
N TYR A 173 -3.97 -0.68 15.40
CA TYR A 173 -5.35 -0.95 15.00
C TYR A 173 -5.54 -2.41 14.62
N SER A 174 -6.79 -2.84 14.50
CA SER A 174 -7.06 -4.17 13.97
C SER A 174 -6.74 -4.23 12.48
N VAL A 175 -6.32 -5.40 12.02
CA VAL A 175 -6.10 -5.70 10.61
C VAL A 175 -6.96 -6.91 10.24
N ASN A 176 -7.59 -6.89 9.07
CA ASN A 176 -8.31 -8.05 8.55
C ASN A 176 -7.33 -9.18 8.27
N TYR A 177 -7.65 -10.43 8.59
CA TYR A 177 -6.77 -11.55 8.28
C TYR A 177 -7.55 -12.77 7.83
N ALA A 178 -6.92 -13.58 6.98
CA ALA A 178 -7.27 -14.96 6.70
C ALA A 178 -6.19 -15.85 7.33
N TRP A 179 -6.52 -17.09 7.65
CA TRP A 179 -5.51 -18.11 7.91
C TRP A 179 -5.02 -18.66 6.57
N ASN A 180 -3.70 -18.70 6.34
CA ASN A 180 -3.16 -19.06 5.04
C ASN A 180 -3.61 -20.47 4.57
N GLU A 181 -3.74 -21.43 5.49
CA GLU A 181 -4.22 -22.78 5.14
C GLU A 181 -5.73 -22.85 4.85
N ALA A 182 -6.48 -21.79 5.17
CA ALA A 182 -7.92 -21.70 4.95
C ALA A 182 -8.28 -20.92 3.67
N LEU A 183 -7.30 -20.30 2.99
CA LEU A 183 -7.53 -19.69 1.69
C LEU A 183 -7.87 -20.77 0.65
N GLY A 184 -8.82 -20.44 -0.23
CA GLY A 184 -9.03 -21.18 -1.48
C GLY A 184 -7.75 -21.30 -2.31
N PRO A 185 -7.61 -22.39 -3.08
CA PRO A 185 -6.35 -22.76 -3.73
C PRO A 185 -5.90 -21.81 -4.84
N GLY A 186 -6.80 -20.99 -5.38
CA GLY A 186 -6.52 -19.98 -6.39
C GLY A 186 -6.02 -18.65 -5.84
N ALA A 187 -5.82 -18.51 -4.53
CA ALA A 187 -5.36 -17.28 -3.90
C ALA A 187 -3.91 -16.95 -4.25
N GLU A 188 -3.67 -15.70 -4.58
CA GLU A 188 -2.37 -15.07 -4.61
C GLU A 188 -2.28 -14.11 -3.41
N VAL A 189 -1.40 -14.41 -2.45
CA VAL A 189 -1.15 -13.56 -1.28
C VAL A 189 -0.10 -12.50 -1.60
N ILE A 190 -0.40 -11.23 -1.32
CA ILE A 190 0.49 -10.08 -1.54
C ILE A 190 1.04 -9.56 -0.22
N ALA A 191 0.19 -9.46 0.82
CA ALA A 191 0.60 -9.01 2.14
C ALA A 191 -0.03 -9.83 3.26
N THR A 192 0.64 -9.84 4.42
CA THR A 192 0.25 -10.59 5.62
C THR A 192 0.23 -9.67 6.84
N ALA A 193 -0.61 -9.98 7.83
CA ALA A 193 -0.67 -9.26 9.10
C ALA A 193 0.54 -9.57 10.00
N ASP A 194 1.29 -10.63 9.68
CA ASP A 194 2.47 -11.08 10.40
C ASP A 194 3.67 -11.28 9.46
N GLU A 195 4.89 -11.17 9.99
CA GLU A 195 6.13 -11.37 9.21
C GLU A 195 6.31 -12.83 8.76
N ALA A 196 5.76 -13.81 9.49
CA ALA A 196 5.91 -15.22 9.15
C ALA A 196 5.02 -15.65 7.96
N GLY A 197 4.08 -14.80 7.57
CA GLY A 197 3.19 -14.99 6.44
C GLY A 197 2.07 -16.01 6.70
N GLU A 198 1.72 -16.24 7.96
CA GLU A 198 0.67 -17.16 8.38
C GLU A 198 -0.73 -16.55 8.19
N PHE A 199 -0.82 -15.21 8.21
CA PHE A 199 -2.07 -14.48 8.24
C PHE A 199 -2.23 -13.49 7.07
N PRO A 200 -2.56 -13.96 5.85
CA PRO A 200 -2.84 -13.09 4.70
C PRO A 200 -3.85 -12.00 5.01
N THR A 201 -3.55 -10.77 4.59
CA THR A 201 -4.40 -9.59 4.81
C THR A 201 -4.70 -8.82 3.52
N LEU A 202 -3.84 -9.00 2.51
CA LEU A 202 -4.07 -8.57 1.14
C LEU A 202 -3.80 -9.74 0.20
N PHE A 203 -4.83 -10.16 -0.53
CA PHE A 203 -4.76 -11.27 -1.47
C PHE A 203 -5.80 -11.14 -2.57
N VAL A 204 -5.55 -11.79 -3.71
CA VAL A 204 -6.43 -11.78 -4.88
C VAL A 204 -6.71 -13.18 -5.40
N TYR A 205 -7.90 -13.34 -5.94
CA TYR A 205 -8.28 -14.39 -6.87
C TYR A 205 -8.52 -13.76 -8.22
N GLU A 206 -7.72 -14.13 -9.21
CA GLU A 206 -7.97 -13.75 -10.60
C GLU A 206 -9.25 -14.38 -11.15
N ALA A 207 -9.80 -13.80 -12.21
CA ALA A 207 -10.93 -14.40 -12.92
C ALA A 207 -10.58 -15.85 -13.36
N GLY A 208 -11.43 -16.80 -12.97
CA GLY A 208 -11.25 -18.23 -13.21
C GLY A 208 -10.47 -18.98 -12.13
N SER A 209 -9.92 -18.31 -11.11
CA SER A 209 -9.27 -18.95 -9.98
C SER A 209 -10.24 -19.80 -9.16
N GLU A 210 -9.73 -20.92 -8.63
CA GLU A 210 -10.50 -21.84 -7.78
C GLU A 210 -10.65 -21.28 -6.35
N LEU A 211 -11.89 -21.26 -5.86
CA LEU A 211 -12.30 -20.79 -4.54
C LEU A 211 -12.28 -21.94 -3.50
N GLU A 212 -12.51 -21.63 -2.22
CA GLU A 212 -12.47 -22.62 -1.13
C GLU A 212 -13.47 -23.77 -1.34
N ASP A 213 -14.66 -23.46 -1.85
CA ASP A 213 -15.72 -24.43 -2.11
C ASP A 213 -15.47 -25.31 -3.37
N GLY A 214 -14.36 -25.07 -4.07
CA GLY A 214 -13.98 -25.72 -5.32
C GLY A 214 -14.68 -25.16 -6.57
N SER A 215 -15.47 -24.10 -6.43
CA SER A 215 -15.98 -23.32 -7.57
C SER A 215 -14.88 -22.42 -8.16
N THR A 216 -15.20 -21.70 -9.23
CA THR A 216 -14.29 -20.69 -9.82
C THR A 216 -14.98 -19.34 -9.86
N THR A 217 -14.24 -18.27 -9.57
CA THR A 217 -14.78 -16.91 -9.65
C THR A 217 -14.88 -16.41 -11.11
N PRO A 218 -15.99 -15.77 -11.52
CA PRO A 218 -16.11 -15.20 -12.87
C PRO A 218 -15.31 -13.91 -13.07
N GLY A 219 -15.15 -13.11 -12.00
CA GLY A 219 -14.35 -11.88 -11.98
C GLY A 219 -13.30 -11.91 -10.88
N MET A 220 -12.48 -10.87 -10.81
CA MET A 220 -11.46 -10.74 -9.76
C MET A 220 -12.12 -10.59 -8.37
N ARG A 221 -11.52 -11.19 -7.34
CA ARG A 221 -11.95 -11.06 -5.93
C ARG A 221 -10.77 -10.72 -5.05
N ILE A 222 -10.84 -9.64 -4.29
CA ILE A 222 -9.74 -9.15 -3.47
C ILE A 222 -10.19 -9.06 -2.01
N GLY A 223 -9.38 -9.57 -1.08
CA GLY A 223 -9.50 -9.27 0.36
C GLY A 223 -8.46 -8.23 0.77
N ILE A 224 -8.82 -7.24 1.60
CA ILE A 224 -7.94 -6.12 2.00
C ILE A 224 -7.96 -5.85 3.53
N PHE A 225 -6.90 -5.22 4.04
CA PHE A 225 -6.47 -5.17 5.45
C PHE A 225 -7.21 -4.23 6.42
N VAL A 226 -8.14 -3.39 5.94
CA VAL A 226 -8.66 -2.17 6.62
C VAL A 226 -9.00 -2.32 8.12
N GLY A 227 -9.58 -3.46 8.56
CA GLY A 227 -9.84 -3.70 9.98
C GLY A 227 -11.10 -3.03 10.53
N GLN A 228 -11.44 -3.35 11.79
CA GLN A 228 -12.68 -2.96 12.47
C GLN A 228 -12.47 -2.34 13.86
N SER A 229 -13.19 -1.25 14.18
CA SER A 229 -13.11 -0.62 15.52
C SER A 229 -13.58 -1.54 16.63
N SER A 230 -14.50 -2.45 16.35
CA SER A 230 -15.07 -3.31 17.38
C SER A 230 -14.03 -4.25 18.02
N SER A 231 -12.89 -4.46 17.35
CA SER A 231 -11.72 -5.16 17.88
C SER A 231 -10.83 -4.30 18.78
N VAL A 232 -11.03 -2.98 18.82
CA VAL A 232 -10.16 -2.05 19.55
C VAL A 232 -11.00 -1.17 20.49
N PRO A 233 -11.34 -1.66 21.70
CA PRO A 233 -12.23 -0.95 22.64
C PRO A 233 -11.77 0.47 23.03
N GLU A 234 -10.48 0.74 22.92
CA GLU A 234 -9.86 2.03 23.22
C GLU A 234 -10.11 3.09 22.14
N ILE A 235 -10.45 2.69 20.91
CA ILE A 235 -10.64 3.62 19.79
C ILE A 235 -12.10 4.09 19.74
N PRO A 236 -12.33 5.41 19.56
CA PRO A 236 -13.68 5.96 19.50
C PRO A 236 -14.53 5.32 18.40
N SER A 237 -15.83 5.24 18.65
CA SER A 237 -16.85 4.99 17.62
C SER A 237 -17.63 6.28 17.39
N PRO A 238 -17.74 6.78 16.15
CA PRO A 238 -17.27 6.16 14.90
C PRO A 238 -15.74 6.16 14.73
N ILE A 239 -15.25 5.23 13.90
CA ILE A 239 -13.83 5.10 13.54
C ILE A 239 -13.35 6.41 12.92
N PRO A 240 -12.24 6.98 13.40
CA PRO A 240 -11.70 8.17 12.76
C PRO A 240 -10.95 7.75 11.48
N PHE A 241 -11.19 8.44 10.37
CA PHE A 241 -10.58 8.14 9.07
C PHE A 241 -9.05 8.27 9.07
N ASP A 242 -8.52 9.18 9.90
CA ASP A 242 -7.09 9.37 10.11
C ASP A 242 -6.39 8.20 10.82
N ILE A 243 -7.11 7.11 11.13
CA ILE A 243 -6.47 5.85 11.50
C ILE A 243 -5.70 5.23 10.34
N LEU A 244 -6.12 5.43 9.08
CA LEU A 244 -5.36 5.01 7.91
C LEU A 244 -4.18 5.97 7.73
N SER A 245 -2.98 5.42 7.63
CA SER A 245 -1.79 6.20 7.28
C SER A 245 -1.81 6.61 5.80
N GLU A 246 -0.90 7.50 5.41
CA GLU A 246 -0.69 7.85 4.00
C GLU A 246 -0.33 6.60 3.17
N ASP A 247 0.56 5.73 3.66
CA ASP A 247 0.91 4.47 3.01
C ASP A 247 -0.27 3.49 2.95
N GLY A 248 -1.12 3.47 3.98
CA GLY A 248 -2.34 2.67 4.01
C GLY A 248 -3.34 3.10 2.93
N LEU A 249 -3.57 4.41 2.78
CA LEU A 249 -4.41 4.97 1.71
C LEU A 249 -3.80 4.71 0.32
N ALA A 250 -2.49 4.88 0.19
CA ALA A 250 -1.75 4.57 -1.05
C ALA A 250 -1.97 3.12 -1.48
N LEU A 251 -1.83 2.18 -0.54
CA LEU A 251 -2.00 0.75 -0.80
C LEU A 251 -3.45 0.38 -1.10
N ILE A 252 -4.44 1.07 -0.52
CA ILE A 252 -5.85 0.90 -0.92
C ILE A 252 -6.05 1.38 -2.37
N GLY A 253 -5.46 2.51 -2.74
CA GLY A 253 -5.50 3.04 -4.10
C GLY A 253 -4.89 2.07 -5.12
N THR A 254 -3.73 1.48 -4.83
CA THR A 254 -3.08 0.51 -5.74
C THR A 254 -3.92 -0.74 -5.95
N VAL A 255 -4.71 -1.15 -4.95
CA VAL A 255 -5.65 -2.27 -5.06
C VAL A 255 -6.82 -1.92 -5.99
N VAL A 256 -7.35 -0.69 -5.92
CA VAL A 256 -8.39 -0.22 -6.85
C VAL A 256 -7.85 -0.16 -8.27
N GLU A 257 -6.65 0.39 -8.47
CA GLU A 257 -5.98 0.44 -9.78
C GLU A 257 -5.76 -0.96 -10.36
N TYR A 258 -5.29 -1.90 -9.53
CA TYR A 258 -5.14 -3.28 -9.96
C TYR A 258 -6.48 -3.91 -10.41
N ALA A 259 -7.55 -3.66 -9.65
CA ALA A 259 -8.89 -4.12 -10.01
C ALA A 259 -9.39 -3.50 -11.33
N LEU A 260 -9.02 -2.25 -11.63
CA LEU A 260 -9.29 -1.59 -12.92
C LEU A 260 -8.45 -2.16 -14.09
N GLY A 261 -7.52 -3.09 -13.82
CA GLY A 261 -6.61 -3.66 -14.81
C GLY A 261 -5.35 -2.82 -15.04
N ASN A 262 -5.12 -1.78 -14.22
CA ASN A 262 -3.90 -1.00 -14.25
C ASN A 262 -2.81 -1.72 -13.46
N THR A 263 -2.14 -2.67 -14.14
CA THR A 263 -1.09 -3.50 -13.54
C THR A 263 0.31 -2.90 -13.64
N GLY A 264 0.45 -1.65 -14.09
CA GLY A 264 1.74 -0.97 -14.09
C GLY A 264 2.19 -0.70 -12.66
N LEU A 265 3.45 -1.00 -12.33
CA LEU A 265 4.00 -0.63 -11.04
C LEU A 265 4.03 0.91 -10.95
N PRO A 266 3.57 1.54 -9.85
CA PRO A 266 3.74 2.97 -9.67
C PRO A 266 5.20 3.35 -9.88
N GLY A 267 5.46 4.27 -10.80
CA GLY A 267 6.81 4.67 -11.17
C GLY A 267 7.48 3.87 -12.29
N ASP A 268 6.92 2.74 -12.75
CA ASP A 268 7.36 2.03 -13.97
C ASP A 268 6.86 2.78 -15.23
N TYR A 269 7.48 3.92 -15.48
CA TYR A 269 7.16 4.81 -16.58
C TYR A 269 7.51 4.25 -17.95
N ASN A 270 8.34 3.21 -18.00
CA ASN A 270 8.72 2.56 -19.25
C ASN A 270 7.95 1.25 -19.52
N GLU A 271 7.02 0.89 -18.63
CA GLU A 271 6.13 -0.27 -18.69
C GLU A 271 6.90 -1.60 -18.89
N ASN A 272 8.09 -1.71 -18.31
CA ASN A 272 8.91 -2.93 -18.43
C ASN A 272 8.66 -3.93 -17.29
N GLY A 273 7.85 -3.57 -16.31
CA GLY A 273 7.52 -4.37 -15.13
C GLY A 273 8.56 -4.29 -14.01
N GLU A 274 9.53 -3.39 -14.09
CA GLU A 274 10.58 -3.16 -13.08
C GLU A 274 10.64 -1.66 -12.76
N ILE A 275 10.67 -1.29 -11.47
CA ILE A 275 10.95 0.09 -11.06
C ILE A 275 12.47 0.26 -11.05
N ASP A 276 13.03 0.87 -12.09
CA ASP A 276 14.47 0.92 -12.34
C ASP A 276 14.97 2.24 -12.92
N ALA A 277 16.27 2.31 -13.23
CA ALA A 277 16.90 3.54 -13.70
C ALA A 277 16.37 4.00 -15.08
N GLY A 278 15.76 3.10 -15.86
CA GLY A 278 15.09 3.39 -17.12
C GLY A 278 13.85 4.26 -16.93
N ASP A 279 13.14 4.15 -15.81
CA ASP A 279 12.01 5.01 -15.50
C ASP A 279 12.44 6.44 -15.25
N LEU A 280 13.56 6.62 -14.53
CA LEU A 280 14.16 7.95 -14.33
C LEU A 280 14.66 8.57 -15.63
N ASP A 281 15.01 7.77 -16.64
CA ASP A 281 15.35 8.26 -17.99
C ASP A 281 14.11 8.75 -18.73
N VAL A 282 12.97 8.07 -18.58
CA VAL A 282 11.67 8.54 -19.08
C VAL A 282 11.27 9.84 -18.37
N LEU A 283 11.38 9.88 -17.04
CA LEU A 283 11.07 11.07 -16.24
C LEU A 283 11.95 12.27 -16.62
N SER A 284 13.25 12.08 -16.87
CA SER A 284 14.12 13.16 -17.39
C SER A 284 13.60 13.73 -18.72
N GLY A 285 13.05 12.88 -19.59
CA GLY A 285 12.38 13.30 -20.82
C GLY A 285 11.12 14.15 -20.58
N TRP A 286 10.29 13.73 -19.62
CA TRP A 286 9.09 14.46 -19.21
C TRP A 286 9.41 15.78 -18.52
N MET A 287 10.39 15.83 -17.62
CA MET A 287 10.86 17.07 -16.99
C MET A 287 11.27 18.12 -18.01
N LYS A 288 11.91 17.69 -19.11
CA LYS A 288 12.32 18.60 -20.20
C LYS A 288 11.15 19.20 -20.98
N THR A 289 10.04 18.47 -21.06
CA THR A 289 8.84 18.87 -21.80
C THR A 289 7.71 19.37 -20.90
N ASN A 290 7.88 19.25 -19.58
CA ASN A 290 6.85 19.43 -18.55
C ASN A 290 5.61 18.58 -18.85
N ASP A 291 5.82 17.31 -19.18
CA ASP A 291 4.74 16.33 -19.40
C ASP A 291 4.19 15.88 -18.04
N LEU A 292 2.93 16.25 -17.76
CA LEU A 292 2.30 16.08 -16.45
C LEU A 292 2.12 14.62 -16.02
N GLN A 293 2.39 13.64 -16.89
CA GLN A 293 2.47 12.23 -16.49
C GLN A 293 3.54 11.99 -15.40
N GLY A 294 4.57 12.84 -15.32
CA GLY A 294 5.59 12.76 -14.27
C GLY A 294 5.37 13.73 -13.09
N ASP A 295 4.23 14.42 -13.01
CA ASP A 295 3.89 15.35 -11.91
C ASP A 295 3.37 14.56 -10.69
N LEU A 296 4.29 14.04 -9.89
CA LEU A 296 4.00 13.18 -8.74
C LEU A 296 3.39 13.94 -7.56
N ASN A 297 3.65 15.25 -7.44
CA ASN A 297 3.15 16.07 -6.35
C ASN A 297 1.91 16.92 -6.72
N SER A 298 1.39 16.74 -7.94
CA SER A 298 0.23 17.47 -8.48
C SER A 298 0.37 19.00 -8.44
N ASP A 299 1.60 19.55 -8.53
CA ASP A 299 1.84 20.99 -8.49
C ASP A 299 1.69 21.67 -9.87
N GLY A 300 1.41 20.89 -10.90
CA GLY A 300 1.27 21.29 -12.29
C GLY A 300 2.61 21.38 -13.04
N ASN A 301 3.71 20.93 -12.45
CA ASN A 301 5.03 20.95 -13.06
C ASN A 301 5.81 19.67 -12.79
N THR A 302 6.18 18.95 -13.86
CA THR A 302 7.11 17.81 -13.77
C THR A 302 8.54 18.30 -13.70
N ASN A 303 9.17 18.19 -12.54
CA ASN A 303 10.45 18.79 -12.24
C ASN A 303 11.30 17.95 -11.25
N MET A 304 12.34 18.56 -10.68
CA MET A 304 13.25 17.86 -9.76
C MET A 304 12.53 17.40 -8.48
N VAL A 305 11.47 18.09 -8.04
CA VAL A 305 10.68 17.67 -6.87
C VAL A 305 10.05 16.30 -7.12
N ASP A 306 9.50 16.08 -8.31
CA ASP A 306 8.93 14.78 -8.69
C ASP A 306 10.01 13.71 -8.82
N ARG A 307 11.16 14.05 -9.43
CA ARG A 307 12.29 13.12 -9.50
C ARG A 307 12.76 12.66 -8.13
N LEU A 308 12.83 13.59 -7.17
CA LEU A 308 13.20 13.26 -5.79
C LEU A 308 12.14 12.38 -5.15
N ALA A 309 10.85 12.69 -5.31
CA ALA A 309 9.76 11.87 -4.81
C ALA A 309 9.79 10.44 -5.39
N TRP A 310 10.05 10.30 -6.69
CA TRP A 310 10.21 8.98 -7.29
C TRP A 310 11.36 8.18 -6.64
N ILE A 311 12.52 8.81 -6.44
CA ILE A 311 13.69 8.13 -5.86
C ILE A 311 13.46 7.76 -4.38
N SER A 312 12.93 8.69 -3.58
CA SER A 312 12.78 8.47 -2.14
C SER A 312 11.54 7.69 -1.77
N ASP A 313 10.42 7.94 -2.45
CA ASP A 313 9.11 7.48 -2.01
C ASP A 313 8.70 6.20 -2.76
N ILE A 314 9.01 6.11 -4.06
CA ILE A 314 8.71 4.93 -4.87
C ILE A 314 9.87 3.92 -4.79
N GLN A 315 11.08 4.33 -5.19
CA GLN A 315 12.23 3.42 -5.24
C GLN A 315 12.85 3.15 -3.85
N GLN A 316 12.52 3.96 -2.84
CA GLN A 316 13.08 3.85 -1.48
C GLN A 316 14.62 3.79 -1.51
N SER A 317 15.24 4.65 -2.32
CA SER A 317 16.69 4.72 -2.52
C SER A 317 17.22 6.15 -2.35
N TRP A 318 18.53 6.32 -2.52
CA TRP A 318 19.22 7.61 -2.44
C TRP A 318 19.46 8.21 -3.82
N VAL A 319 19.40 9.54 -3.90
CA VAL A 319 19.91 10.25 -5.08
C VAL A 319 21.41 9.97 -5.23
N GLY A 320 21.80 9.39 -6.37
CA GLY A 320 23.17 9.01 -6.67
C GLY A 320 23.45 7.51 -6.57
N ASP A 321 22.58 6.74 -5.91
CA ASP A 321 22.60 5.27 -5.98
C ASP A 321 22.24 4.86 -7.41
N SER A 322 23.26 4.47 -8.19
CA SER A 322 23.17 4.28 -9.65
C SER A 322 22.94 2.83 -10.04
N ASN A 323 23.07 1.90 -9.10
CA ASN A 323 22.78 0.48 -9.28
C ASN A 323 21.57 0.02 -8.47
N PHE A 324 20.93 0.92 -7.71
CA PHE A 324 19.79 0.67 -6.84
C PHE A 324 20.02 -0.48 -5.86
N ASP A 325 21.21 -0.53 -5.26
CA ASP A 325 21.50 -1.49 -4.18
C ASP A 325 21.09 -0.99 -2.79
N GLY A 326 20.47 0.20 -2.74
CA GLY A 326 19.94 0.84 -1.54
C GLY A 326 20.94 1.78 -0.88
N GLU A 327 22.20 1.81 -1.32
CA GLU A 327 23.25 2.67 -0.79
C GLU A 327 23.76 3.64 -1.85
N PHE A 328 23.97 4.91 -1.49
CA PHE A 328 24.81 5.80 -2.30
C PHE A 328 26.24 5.80 -1.74
N ASN A 329 27.19 5.15 -2.41
CA ASN A 329 28.57 5.00 -1.95
C ASN A 329 29.58 5.06 -3.11
N SER A 330 30.84 4.73 -2.82
CA SER A 330 31.91 4.78 -3.84
C SER A 330 31.72 3.83 -5.03
N SER A 331 30.89 2.78 -4.90
CA SER A 331 30.61 1.83 -5.95
C SER A 331 29.75 2.44 -7.07
N ASP A 332 28.83 3.34 -6.74
CA ASP A 332 28.03 4.10 -7.72
C ASP A 332 28.90 4.97 -8.60
N PHE A 333 29.89 5.64 -8.01
CA PHE A 333 30.86 6.40 -8.77
C PHE A 333 31.61 5.52 -9.78
N VAL A 334 31.93 4.28 -9.39
CA VAL A 334 32.57 3.34 -10.32
C VAL A 334 31.63 3.00 -11.48
N VAL A 335 30.34 2.78 -11.22
CA VAL A 335 29.31 2.52 -12.24
C VAL A 335 29.23 3.67 -13.25
N VAL A 336 29.00 4.91 -12.79
CA VAL A 336 28.79 6.07 -13.69
C VAL A 336 30.08 6.47 -14.42
N PHE A 337 31.26 6.34 -13.80
CA PHE A 337 32.53 6.62 -14.50
C PHE A 337 32.90 5.54 -15.51
N GLN A 338 32.43 4.30 -15.35
CA GLN A 338 32.59 3.26 -16.36
C GLN A 338 31.78 3.55 -17.63
N ALA A 339 30.64 4.23 -17.50
CA ALA A 339 29.86 4.71 -18.65
C ALA A 339 30.64 5.74 -19.49
N GLY A 340 31.58 6.48 -18.86
CA GLY A 340 32.50 7.38 -19.56
C GLY A 340 31.86 8.64 -20.12
N LYS A 341 30.74 9.09 -19.53
CA LYS A 341 29.96 10.25 -19.99
C LYS A 341 30.22 11.55 -19.21
N TYR A 342 31.02 11.50 -18.14
CA TYR A 342 31.30 12.67 -17.30
C TYR A 342 31.93 13.83 -18.07
N GLU A 343 31.29 15.01 -18.03
CA GLU A 343 31.72 16.24 -18.73
C GLU A 343 31.88 16.03 -20.24
N VAL A 344 31.14 15.06 -20.79
CA VAL A 344 31.04 14.80 -22.24
C VAL A 344 29.69 15.31 -22.72
N ASP A 345 29.69 16.05 -23.84
CA ASP A 345 28.46 16.53 -24.51
C ASP A 345 27.75 15.37 -25.23
N THR A 346 27.22 14.44 -24.44
CA THR A 346 26.43 13.29 -24.87
C THR A 346 25.33 13.04 -23.85
N THR A 347 24.21 12.47 -24.30
CA THR A 347 23.13 12.06 -23.40
C THR A 347 23.60 10.99 -22.43
N ALA A 348 23.33 11.18 -21.14
CA ALA A 348 23.47 10.20 -20.08
C ALA A 348 22.09 9.90 -19.48
N GLY A 349 21.86 8.64 -19.11
CA GLY A 349 20.76 8.25 -18.23
C GLY A 349 21.17 8.28 -16.76
N TYR A 350 20.23 7.97 -15.86
CA TYR A 350 20.44 8.03 -14.41
C TYR A 350 21.56 7.09 -13.94
N ALA A 351 21.54 5.82 -14.37
CA ALA A 351 22.60 4.84 -14.07
C ALA A 351 23.96 5.19 -14.71
N GLU A 352 23.99 6.15 -15.63
CA GLU A 352 25.20 6.67 -16.27
C GLU A 352 25.65 8.02 -15.70
N GLY A 353 24.92 8.55 -14.71
CA GLY A 353 25.27 9.73 -13.91
C GLY A 353 24.35 10.95 -14.04
N ASP A 354 23.27 10.91 -14.83
CA ASP A 354 22.28 12.00 -14.91
C ASP A 354 21.35 12.01 -13.68
N TRP A 355 21.90 12.38 -12.53
CA TRP A 355 21.15 12.43 -11.28
C TRP A 355 20.25 13.65 -11.17
N SER A 356 20.55 14.73 -11.91
CA SER A 356 19.75 15.95 -11.96
C SER A 356 18.60 15.91 -12.97
N GLY A 357 18.60 14.95 -13.89
CA GLY A 357 17.54 14.73 -14.87
C GLY A 357 17.62 15.67 -16.09
N ASP A 358 18.77 16.29 -16.33
CA ASP A 358 18.98 17.23 -17.44
C ASP A 358 19.54 16.57 -18.72
N LEU A 359 19.65 15.23 -18.69
CA LEU A 359 20.17 14.35 -19.73
C LEU A 359 21.68 14.47 -19.94
N ARG A 360 22.44 14.94 -18.95
CA ARG A 360 23.89 15.02 -18.97
C ARG A 360 24.46 14.43 -17.68
N PHE A 361 25.71 13.98 -17.75
CA PHE A 361 26.47 13.67 -16.55
C PHE A 361 27.61 14.67 -16.41
N ASP A 362 27.46 15.64 -15.52
CA ASP A 362 28.46 16.66 -15.23
C ASP A 362 28.55 16.99 -13.73
N SER A 363 29.32 18.03 -13.40
CA SER A 363 29.50 18.41 -11.99
C SER A 363 28.22 18.87 -11.27
N GLY A 364 27.16 19.23 -11.99
CA GLY A 364 25.83 19.51 -11.47
C GLY A 364 25.15 18.29 -10.85
N ASP A 365 25.36 17.10 -11.42
CA ASP A 365 24.82 15.85 -10.88
C ASP A 365 25.45 15.51 -9.53
N PHE A 366 26.77 15.72 -9.38
CA PHE A 366 27.40 15.57 -8.07
C PHE A 366 26.81 16.51 -7.03
N VAL A 367 26.54 17.77 -7.40
CA VAL A 367 25.90 18.70 -6.47
C VAL A 367 24.52 18.18 -6.07
N THR A 368 23.75 17.68 -7.02
CA THR A 368 22.41 17.11 -6.79
C THR A 368 22.46 15.91 -5.84
N ALA A 369 23.30 14.91 -6.12
CA ALA A 369 23.43 13.73 -5.27
C ALA A 369 23.97 14.05 -3.87
N PHE A 370 24.97 14.94 -3.75
CA PHE A 370 25.48 15.35 -2.43
C PHE A 370 24.50 16.23 -1.65
N GLN A 371 23.64 16.99 -2.32
CA GLN A 371 22.55 17.72 -1.67
C GLN A 371 21.48 16.78 -1.11
N GLY A 372 21.26 15.62 -1.75
CA GLY A 372 20.42 14.54 -1.23
C GLY A 372 20.95 13.92 0.07
N GLY A 373 22.26 14.02 0.34
CA GLY A 373 22.85 13.70 1.63
C GLY A 373 23.06 12.20 1.93
N GLY A 374 22.80 11.32 0.98
CA GLY A 374 22.90 9.85 1.14
C GLY A 374 24.31 9.26 1.08
N PHE A 375 25.32 10.04 0.68
CA PHE A 375 26.67 9.49 0.43
C PHE A 375 27.30 8.88 1.69
N GLU A 376 27.56 7.57 1.66
CA GLU A 376 28.10 6.79 2.77
C GLU A 376 27.21 6.87 4.04
N ALA A 377 25.91 7.16 3.87
CA ALA A 377 24.92 7.11 4.96
C ALA A 377 24.51 5.68 5.31
N GLY A 378 24.84 4.72 4.43
CA GLY A 378 24.36 3.33 4.48
C GLY A 378 23.03 3.19 3.73
N PRO A 379 22.42 1.99 3.79
CA PRO A 379 21.11 1.78 3.20
C PRO A 379 20.12 2.77 3.80
N LEU A 380 19.15 3.25 3.02
CA LEU A 380 17.95 3.81 3.64
C LEU A 380 17.47 2.75 4.64
N ALA A 381 17.23 3.19 5.88
CA ALA A 381 16.64 2.28 6.84
C ALA A 381 15.29 1.89 6.23
N ALA A 382 15.20 0.68 5.65
CA ALA A 382 13.92 0.00 5.50
C ALA A 382 13.24 0.22 6.83
N VAL A 383 12.14 1.00 6.82
CA VAL A 383 11.52 1.64 8.00
C VAL A 383 11.80 0.75 9.20
N ALA A 384 12.77 1.19 10.03
CA ALA A 384 13.52 0.26 10.86
C ALA A 384 12.57 -0.58 11.68
N VAL A 385 12.48 -1.88 11.35
CA VAL A 385 11.73 -2.90 12.08
C VAL A 385 11.88 -2.58 13.56
N VAL A 386 10.78 -2.11 14.14
CA VAL A 386 10.78 -1.56 15.49
C VAL A 386 11.43 -2.62 16.38
N PRO A 387 12.56 -2.34 17.06
CA PRO A 387 13.22 -3.36 17.86
C PRO A 387 12.25 -3.84 18.92
N GLU A 388 11.81 -5.10 18.82
CA GLU A 388 10.75 -5.66 19.66
C GLU A 388 10.88 -5.16 21.11
N PRO A 389 9.86 -4.49 21.67
CA PRO A 389 10.01 -3.74 22.90
C PRO A 389 10.06 -4.69 24.09
N SER A 390 11.24 -5.20 24.44
CA SER A 390 11.49 -5.83 25.74
C SER A 390 10.60 -7.04 26.11
N SER A 391 9.77 -7.55 25.19
CA SER A 391 8.75 -8.59 25.42
C SER A 391 9.39 -9.89 25.89
N MET A 392 10.47 -10.32 25.22
CA MET A 392 11.25 -11.49 25.64
C MET A 392 11.94 -11.29 27.00
N THR A 393 12.38 -10.06 27.31
CA THR A 393 13.03 -9.76 28.60
C THR A 393 12.00 -9.77 29.74
N LEU A 394 10.80 -9.23 29.52
CA LEU A 394 9.70 -9.27 30.47
C LEU A 394 9.18 -10.70 30.66
N LEU A 395 9.09 -11.51 29.61
CA LEU A 395 8.73 -12.92 29.69
C LEU A 395 9.75 -13.72 30.50
N LEU A 396 11.06 -13.47 30.31
CA LEU A 396 12.13 -14.08 31.10
C LEU A 396 12.08 -13.65 32.57
N LEU A 397 11.79 -12.38 32.85
CA LEU A 397 11.63 -11.89 34.23
C LEU A 397 10.37 -12.45 34.91
N ALA A 398 9.25 -12.55 34.17
CA ALA A 398 8.00 -13.11 34.66
C ALA A 398 8.12 -14.60 34.98
N THR A 399 8.75 -15.39 34.10
CA THR A 399 9.03 -16.80 34.36
C THR A 399 9.94 -16.99 35.57
N MET A 400 11.02 -16.20 35.71
CA MET A 400 11.88 -16.21 36.90
C MET A 400 11.12 -15.85 38.19
N ALA A 401 10.20 -14.89 38.15
CA ALA A 401 9.35 -14.53 39.28
C ALA A 401 8.39 -15.67 39.68
N ILE A 402 7.81 -16.39 38.72
CA ILE A 402 6.93 -17.55 38.96
C ILE A 402 7.72 -18.71 39.58
N PHE A 403 8.89 -19.05 39.02
CA PHE A 403 9.74 -20.12 39.55
C PHE A 403 10.31 -19.80 40.93
N SER A 404 10.67 -18.55 41.21
CA SER A 404 11.15 -18.13 42.53
C SER A 404 10.05 -18.15 43.60
N ARG A 405 8.79 -17.90 43.25
CA ARG A 405 7.63 -18.07 44.16
C ARG A 405 7.32 -19.53 44.45
N ARG A 406 7.45 -20.43 43.47
CA ARG A 406 7.23 -21.88 43.66
C ARG A 406 8.27 -22.55 44.57
N ARG A 407 9.49 -22.01 44.66
CA ARG A 407 10.55 -22.53 45.54
C ARG A 407 10.41 -22.15 47.02
N LYS A 408 9.50 -21.25 47.39
CA LYS A 408 9.30 -20.76 48.77
C LYS A 408 8.03 -21.27 49.45
N ARG A 409 7.28 -22.17 48.81
CA ARG A 409 6.23 -22.99 49.44
C ARG A 409 6.75 -24.42 49.53
#